data_AF-A0A9W7Y822-F1
#
_entry.id   AF-A0A9W7Y822-F1
#
_cell.length_a   1.000
_cell.length_b   1.000
_cell.length_c   1.000
_cell.angle_alpha   90.00
_cell.angle_beta   90.00
_cell.angle_gamma   90.00
#
_symmetry.space_group_name_H-M   'P 1'
#
loop_
_entity.id
_entity.type
_entity.pdbx_description
1 polymer ?
#
loop_
_entity_poly.entity_id
_entity_poly.type
_entity_poly.pdbx_seq_one_letter_code
_entity_poly.pdbx_strand_id
1 'polypeptide(L)'
;MLGFIRRLPNLTGLTFYQLELGDVQSDITVPEASDHTPIEPYDTKIKGLAVNYNREQHSPEQAVAVSKHLLLKIPTLTRFLAAQTPKQPVMDFAETFVQWYPHLDSVGFKLYEGEESASVRWCSQALL
;
A
#
# COMPACT_ATOMS: atom_id res chain seq x y z
N MET A 1 0.89 -3.28 14.14
CA MET A 1 -0.39 -2.74 13.61
C MET A 1 -0.94 -3.55 12.43
N LEU A 2 -0.22 -3.76 11.32
CA LEU A 2 -0.73 -4.47 10.12
C LEU A 2 -1.21 -5.92 10.34
N GLY A 3 -0.80 -6.58 11.44
CA GLY A 3 -1.27 -7.92 11.80
C GLY A 3 -2.79 -8.06 11.97
N PHE A 4 -3.54 -6.96 12.18
CA PHE A 4 -5.01 -7.03 12.22
C PHE A 4 -5.61 -7.40 10.85
N ILE A 5 -4.92 -7.09 9.74
CA ILE A 5 -5.35 -7.42 8.37
C ILE A 5 -5.54 -8.95 8.23
N ARG A 6 -4.72 -9.74 8.92
CA ARG A 6 -4.80 -11.21 8.93
C ARG A 6 -6.05 -11.76 9.63
N ARG A 7 -6.74 -10.95 10.43
CA ARG A 7 -7.91 -11.40 11.24
C ARG A 7 -9.26 -11.10 10.58
N LEU A 8 -9.27 -10.54 9.37
CA LEU A 8 -10.49 -10.10 8.69
C LEU A 8 -10.63 -10.79 7.31
N PRO A 9 -10.93 -12.11 7.29
CA PRO A 9 -10.85 -12.93 6.07
C PRO A 9 -11.88 -12.56 4.99
N ASN A 10 -12.90 -11.79 5.33
CA ASN A 10 -13.94 -11.33 4.41
C ASN A 10 -13.82 -9.85 4.04
N LEU A 11 -12.82 -9.15 4.59
CA LEU A 11 -12.61 -7.74 4.28
C LEU A 11 -12.01 -7.60 2.88
N THR A 12 -12.72 -6.89 2.01
CA THR A 12 -12.30 -6.65 0.62
C THR A 12 -11.80 -5.22 0.40
N GLY A 13 -12.12 -4.29 1.30
CA GLY A 13 -11.73 -2.89 1.23
C GLY A 13 -11.28 -2.37 2.59
N LEU A 14 -10.20 -1.60 2.62
CA LEU A 14 -9.65 -1.02 3.84
C LEU A 14 -9.20 0.41 3.60
N THR A 15 -9.56 1.31 4.52
CA THR A 15 -9.07 2.70 4.54
C THR A 15 -8.38 2.96 5.86
N PHE A 16 -7.16 3.51 5.80
CA PHE A 16 -6.45 4.06 6.94
C PHE A 16 -6.44 5.58 6.85
N TYR A 17 -6.84 6.25 7.92
CA TYR A 17 -6.71 7.69 8.07
C TYR A 17 -5.64 7.99 9.11
N GLN A 18 -4.78 8.96 8.81
CA GLN A 18 -3.71 9.40 9.69
C GLN A 18 -2.90 8.21 10.25
N LEU A 19 -2.46 7.33 9.35
CA LEU A 19 -1.73 6.14 9.75
C LEU A 19 -0.44 6.54 10.48
N GLU A 20 -0.39 6.29 11.78
CA GLU A 20 0.79 6.53 12.62
C GLU A 20 1.74 5.32 12.51
N LEU A 21 2.96 5.56 12.02
CA LEU A 21 3.96 4.53 11.71
C LEU A 21 4.91 4.23 12.89
N GLY A 22 4.60 4.72 14.10
CA GLY A 22 5.51 4.72 15.26
C GLY A 22 6.21 3.39 15.53
N ASP A 23 5.50 2.26 15.39
CA ASP A 23 6.04 0.90 15.58
C ASP A 23 6.15 0.09 14.27
N VAL A 24 5.84 0.69 13.11
CA VAL A 24 5.77 -0.05 11.83
C VAL A 24 7.15 -0.19 11.19
N GLN A 25 8.09 0.70 11.51
CA GLN A 25 9.42 0.71 10.88
C GLN A 25 10.23 -0.57 11.06
N SER A 26 10.12 -1.25 12.22
CA SER A 26 10.84 -2.51 12.47
C SER A 26 10.34 -3.67 11.61
N ASP A 27 9.10 -3.58 11.12
CA ASP A 27 8.42 -4.67 10.40
C ASP A 27 8.36 -4.43 8.88
N ILE A 28 8.81 -3.27 8.39
CA ILE A 28 8.82 -2.94 6.96
C ILE A 28 10.06 -3.55 6.33
N THR A 29 9.85 -4.64 5.59
CA THR A 29 10.85 -5.19 4.66
C THR A 29 10.43 -4.82 3.24
N VAL A 30 11.31 -4.10 2.54
CA VAL A 30 11.21 -3.86 1.09
C VAL A 30 12.47 -4.48 0.47
N PRO A 31 12.34 -5.46 -0.43
CA PRO A 31 13.48 -6.12 -1.03
C PRO A 31 14.18 -5.16 -1.99
N GLU A 32 15.49 -5.26 -2.09
CA GLU A 32 16.25 -4.60 -3.15
C GLU A 32 15.99 -5.32 -4.49
N ALA A 33 16.14 -4.63 -5.63
CA ALA A 33 15.89 -5.25 -6.94
C ALA A 33 16.86 -6.41 -7.27
N SER A 34 18.00 -6.47 -6.56
CA SER A 34 18.99 -7.55 -6.59
C SER A 34 18.60 -8.74 -5.70
N ASP A 35 17.67 -8.56 -4.76
CA ASP A 35 17.24 -9.59 -3.81
C ASP A 35 15.97 -10.26 -4.31
N HIS A 36 16.08 -11.55 -4.61
CA HIS A 36 14.98 -12.37 -5.12
C HIS A 36 14.23 -13.10 -4.02
N THR A 37 14.48 -12.79 -2.74
CA THR A 37 13.82 -13.45 -1.62
C THR A 37 12.33 -13.12 -1.61
N PRO A 38 11.43 -14.11 -1.80
CA PRO A 38 10.00 -13.86 -1.80
C PRO A 38 9.54 -13.43 -0.41
N ILE A 39 8.75 -12.37 -0.34
CA ILE A 39 8.16 -11.92 0.92
C ILE A 39 6.88 -12.72 1.19
N GLU A 40 6.75 -13.27 2.41
CA GLU A 40 5.54 -13.99 2.82
C GLU A 40 4.32 -13.06 2.80
N PRO A 41 3.26 -13.36 2.02
CA PRO A 41 2.08 -12.50 1.91
C PRO A 41 1.20 -12.55 3.16
N TYR A 42 0.38 -11.52 3.35
CA TYR A 42 -0.71 -11.54 4.33
C TYR A 42 -1.83 -12.45 3.83
N ASP A 43 -2.34 -13.27 4.75
CA ASP A 43 -3.58 -14.03 4.53
C ASP A 43 -4.78 -13.07 4.62
N THR A 44 -5.15 -12.49 3.47
CA THR A 44 -6.23 -11.50 3.36
C THR A 44 -6.89 -11.56 1.98
N LYS A 45 -8.11 -11.02 1.88
CA LYS A 45 -8.86 -10.88 0.62
C LYS A 45 -9.05 -9.41 0.21
N ILE A 46 -8.24 -8.51 0.77
CA ILE A 46 -8.31 -7.08 0.47
C ILE A 46 -7.98 -6.87 -1.01
N LYS A 47 -8.93 -6.27 -1.73
CA LYS A 47 -8.79 -5.86 -3.14
C LYS A 47 -8.56 -4.35 -3.26
N GLY A 48 -9.12 -3.58 -2.33
CA GLY A 48 -8.95 -2.12 -2.28
C GLY A 48 -8.27 -1.67 -0.99
N LEU A 49 -7.15 -0.98 -1.11
CA LEU A 49 -6.47 -0.34 0.02
C LEU A 49 -6.32 1.17 -0.21
N ALA A 50 -6.76 1.97 0.75
CA ALA A 50 -6.60 3.41 0.76
C ALA A 50 -5.84 3.84 2.02
N VAL A 51 -4.79 4.65 1.87
CA VAL A 51 -3.94 5.10 2.98
C VAL A 51 -3.78 6.60 2.93
N ASN A 52 -4.13 7.27 4.02
CA ASN A 52 -3.79 8.67 4.23
C ASN A 52 -2.75 8.73 5.36
N TYR A 53 -1.50 9.02 5.00
CA TYR A 53 -0.41 9.15 5.97
C TYR A 53 -0.53 10.46 6.74
N ASN A 54 0.18 10.57 7.86
CA ASN A 54 0.32 11.83 8.59
C ASN A 54 1.66 12.51 8.24
N ARG A 55 1.60 13.57 7.42
CA ARG A 55 2.76 14.40 7.02
C ARG A 55 3.51 15.08 8.15
N GLU A 56 2.85 15.35 9.26
CA GLU A 56 3.50 15.98 10.42
C GLU A 56 4.40 14.99 11.16
N GLN A 57 4.09 13.70 11.06
CA GLN A 57 4.79 12.65 11.79
C GLN A 57 5.73 11.81 10.90
N HIS A 58 5.55 11.82 9.58
CA HIS A 58 6.26 10.93 8.66
C HIS A 58 6.84 11.63 7.44
N SER A 59 8.05 11.22 7.06
CA SER A 59 8.68 11.70 5.83
C SER A 59 8.04 11.04 4.59
N PRO A 60 8.09 11.70 3.42
CA PRO A 60 7.61 11.11 2.16
C PRO A 60 8.25 9.75 1.85
N GLU A 61 9.51 9.55 2.19
CA GLU A 61 10.25 8.30 1.97
C GLU A 61 9.68 7.15 2.81
N GLN A 62 9.27 7.43 4.04
CA GLN A 62 8.62 6.43 4.91
C GLN A 62 7.27 6.00 4.34
N ALA A 63 6.47 6.95 3.86
CA ALA A 63 5.19 6.67 3.20
C ALA A 63 5.38 5.80 1.94
N VAL A 64 6.42 6.07 1.16
CA VAL A 64 6.80 5.23 0.01
C VAL A 64 7.17 3.82 0.45
N ALA A 65 8.02 3.67 1.48
CA ALA A 65 8.45 2.36 1.97
C ALA A 65 7.28 1.49 2.45
N VAL A 66 6.35 2.08 3.22
CA VAL A 66 5.12 1.40 3.66
C VAL A 66 4.26 0.99 2.47
N SER A 67 4.09 1.88 1.50
CA SER A 67 3.30 1.61 0.30
C SER A 67 3.86 0.43 -0.49
N LYS A 68 5.19 0.40 -0.70
CA LYS A 68 5.88 -0.73 -1.36
C LYS A 68 5.67 -2.04 -0.61
N HIS A 69 5.83 -2.02 0.71
CA HIS A 69 5.63 -3.21 1.54
C HIS A 69 4.19 -3.74 1.46
N LEU A 70 3.18 -2.87 1.52
CA LEU A 70 1.77 -3.27 1.42
C LEU A 70 1.43 -3.86 0.05
N LEU A 71 2.00 -3.30 -1.02
CA LEU A 71 1.84 -3.82 -2.39
C LEU A 71 2.40 -5.24 -2.53
N LEU A 72 3.53 -5.54 -1.88
CA LEU A 72 4.11 -6.89 -1.90
C LEU A 72 3.33 -7.87 -1.01
N LYS A 73 2.95 -7.43 0.19
CA LYS A 73 2.31 -8.29 1.18
C LYS A 73 0.86 -8.64 0.85
N ILE A 74 0.18 -7.87 -0.01
CA ILE A 74 -1.24 -8.09 -0.31
C ILE A 74 -1.38 -8.40 -1.81
N PRO A 75 -1.17 -9.65 -2.26
CA PRO A 75 -1.22 -10.00 -3.68
C PRO A 75 -2.62 -9.92 -4.28
N THR A 76 -3.67 -9.87 -3.46
CA THR A 76 -5.07 -9.75 -3.91
C THR A 76 -5.48 -8.32 -4.26
N LEU A 77 -4.59 -7.34 -4.05
CA LEU A 77 -4.87 -5.94 -4.30
C LEU A 77 -5.07 -5.70 -5.79
N THR A 78 -6.15 -5.01 -6.14
CA THR A 78 -6.43 -4.56 -7.52
C THR A 78 -6.52 -3.05 -7.61
N ARG A 79 -6.59 -2.35 -6.47
CA ARG A 79 -6.67 -0.89 -6.43
C ARG A 79 -5.98 -0.33 -5.17
N PHE A 80 -4.99 0.53 -5.37
CA PHE A 80 -4.21 1.16 -4.31
C PHE A 80 -4.33 2.68 -4.37
N LEU A 81 -4.74 3.30 -3.25
CA LEU A 81 -4.83 4.74 -3.11
C LEU A 81 -3.92 5.18 -1.95
N ALA A 82 -3.10 6.20 -2.19
CA ALA A 82 -2.33 6.82 -1.12
C ALA A 82 -2.29 8.34 -1.26
N ALA A 83 -2.60 9.04 -0.17
CA ALA A 83 -2.32 10.47 -0.07
C ALA A 83 -0.95 10.70 0.56
N GLN A 84 -0.39 11.88 0.31
CA GLN A 84 0.86 12.33 0.91
C GLN A 84 2.07 11.44 0.57
N THR A 85 2.02 10.74 -0.56
CA THR A 85 3.05 9.79 -1.00
C THR A 85 3.52 10.19 -2.40
N PRO A 86 4.83 10.42 -2.61
CA PRO A 86 5.42 10.59 -3.94
C PRO A 86 5.01 9.44 -4.88
N LYS A 87 4.47 9.81 -6.05
CA LYS A 87 3.94 8.89 -7.05
C LYS A 87 5.05 8.10 -7.73
N GLN A 88 6.04 8.80 -8.27
CA GLN A 88 7.06 8.19 -9.14
C GLN A 88 7.80 7.02 -8.46
N PRO A 89 8.27 7.14 -7.21
CA PRO A 89 8.99 6.05 -6.55
C PRO A 89 8.17 4.78 -6.29
N VAL A 90 6.83 4.89 -6.24
CA VAL A 90 5.92 3.75 -6.08
C VAL A 90 5.65 3.09 -7.43
N MET A 91 5.47 3.91 -8.48
CA MET A 91 5.27 3.42 -9.84
C MET A 91 6.51 2.69 -10.38
N ASP A 92 7.69 3.32 -10.27
CA ASP A 92 8.97 2.71 -10.70
C ASP A 92 9.20 1.36 -10.02
N PHE A 93 8.83 1.28 -8.75
CA PHE A 93 8.90 0.03 -7.98
C PHE A 93 7.93 -1.02 -8.53
N ALA A 94 6.68 -0.68 -8.78
CA ALA A 94 5.72 -1.62 -9.34
C ALA A 94 6.19 -2.18 -10.70
N GLU A 95 6.69 -1.30 -11.58
CA GLU A 95 7.24 -1.68 -12.89
C GLU A 95 8.48 -2.57 -12.76
N THR A 96 9.40 -2.22 -11.87
CA THR A 96 10.63 -3.01 -11.65
C THR A 96 10.30 -4.40 -11.12
N PHE A 97 9.34 -4.52 -10.20
CA PHE A 97 9.06 -5.76 -9.48
C PHE A 97 7.97 -6.64 -10.10
N VAL A 98 7.31 -6.20 -11.18
CA VAL A 98 6.20 -6.92 -11.81
C VAL A 98 6.56 -8.34 -12.26
N GLN A 99 7.81 -8.57 -12.67
CA GLN A 99 8.28 -9.89 -13.10
C GLN A 99 8.22 -10.93 -11.98
N TRP A 100 8.47 -10.50 -10.73
CA TRP A 100 8.43 -11.38 -9.55
C TRP A 100 7.07 -11.33 -8.84
N TYR A 101 6.34 -10.22 -8.99
CA TYR A 101 5.04 -9.98 -8.38
C TYR A 101 4.03 -9.54 -9.45
N PRO A 102 3.51 -10.48 -10.27
CA PRO A 102 2.70 -10.16 -11.45
C PRO A 102 1.39 -9.43 -11.14
N HIS A 103 0.86 -9.55 -9.91
CA HIS A 103 -0.35 -8.84 -9.51
C HIS A 103 -0.19 -7.32 -9.58
N LEU A 104 1.04 -6.80 -9.45
CA LEU A 104 1.34 -5.37 -9.51
C LEU A 104 0.93 -4.74 -10.85
N ASP A 105 0.96 -5.50 -11.96
CA ASP A 105 0.52 -5.05 -13.29
C ASP A 105 -0.98 -4.71 -13.32
N SER A 106 -1.76 -5.38 -12.48
CA SER A 106 -3.22 -5.23 -12.42
C SER A 106 -3.71 -4.20 -11.40
N VAL A 107 -2.79 -3.61 -10.61
CA VAL A 107 -3.14 -2.65 -9.57
C VAL A 107 -3.42 -1.28 -10.19
N GLY A 108 -4.64 -0.79 -10.02
CA GLY A 108 -4.97 0.60 -10.31
C GLY A 108 -4.45 1.53 -9.21
N PHE A 109 -3.53 2.45 -9.55
CA PHE A 109 -2.95 3.40 -8.61
C PHE A 109 -3.63 4.77 -8.65
N LYS A 110 -3.95 5.35 -7.48
CA LYS A 110 -4.23 6.80 -7.34
C LYS A 110 -3.41 7.37 -6.19
N LEU A 111 -2.36 8.10 -6.53
CA LEU A 111 -1.37 8.66 -5.60
C LEU A 111 -1.48 10.18 -5.62
N TYR A 112 -1.60 10.80 -4.44
CA TYR A 112 -1.79 12.24 -4.29
C TYR A 112 -0.60 12.87 -3.56
N GLU A 113 0.03 13.85 -4.19
CA GLU A 113 1.16 14.61 -3.66
C GLU A 113 0.69 15.98 -3.16
N GLY A 114 -0.06 16.06 -2.05
CA GLY A 114 -0.55 17.37 -1.58
C GLY A 114 -1.58 17.36 -0.45
N GLU A 115 -2.12 18.55 -0.14
CA GLU A 115 -3.26 18.77 0.75
C GLU A 115 -4.60 18.31 0.16
N GLU A 116 -4.62 17.72 -1.04
CA GLU A 116 -5.79 17.02 -1.62
C GLU A 116 -6.12 15.72 -0.86
N SER A 117 -5.95 15.72 0.47
CA SER A 117 -6.17 14.61 1.40
C SER A 117 -7.65 14.44 1.74
N ALA A 118 -8.50 15.43 1.45
CA ALA A 118 -9.88 15.50 1.94
C ALA A 118 -10.80 14.39 1.39
N SER A 119 -10.41 13.66 0.34
CA SER A 119 -11.27 12.70 -0.34
C SER A 119 -10.66 11.32 -0.57
N VAL A 120 -9.55 10.95 0.11
CA VAL A 120 -9.05 9.56 0.08
C VAL A 120 -9.99 8.66 0.86
N ARG A 121 -11.11 8.34 0.22
CA ARG A 121 -12.14 7.43 0.67
C ARG A 121 -12.42 6.48 -0.47
N TRP A 122 -12.63 5.22 -0.13
CA TRP A 122 -13.39 4.34 -1.00
C TRP A 122 -14.82 4.87 -1.09
N CYS A 123 -15.15 5.57 -2.18
CA CYS A 123 -16.55 5.65 -2.60
C CYS A 123 -16.90 4.26 -3.15
N SER A 124 -17.77 3.54 -2.44
CA SER A 124 -18.23 2.18 -2.74
C SER A 124 -18.94 2.01 -4.10
N GLN A 125 -18.92 3.01 -4.97
CA GLN A 125 -19.76 3.09 -6.17
C GLN A 125 -19.26 2.29 -7.39
N ALA A 126 -18.24 1.43 -7.26
CA ALA A 126 -17.77 0.58 -8.35
C ALA A 126 -17.48 -0.86 -7.89
N LEU A 127 -18.46 -1.47 -7.22
CA LEU A 127 -18.59 -2.91 -6.98
C LEU A 127 -19.86 -3.46 -7.66
N LEU A 128 -20.07 -3.08 -8.93
CA LEU A 128 -20.96 -3.78 -9.87
C LEU A 128 -20.14 -4.21 -11.08
#